data_AF-A0A3C1FSK0-F1
#
_entry.id   AF-A0A3C1FSK0-F1
#
_cell.length_a   1.000
_cell.length_b   1.000
_cell.length_c   1.000
_cell.angle_alpha   90.00
_cell.angle_beta   90.00
_cell.angle_gamma   90.00
#
_symmetry.space_group_name_H-M   'P 1'
#
loop_
_entity.id
_entity.type
_entity.pdbx_description
1 polymer ?
#
loop_
_entity_poly.entity_id
_entity_poly.type
_entity_poly.pdbx_seq_one_letter_code
_entity_poly.pdbx_strand_id
1 'polypeptide(L)' 'MGKFDRDFITAAERGEVEACFRLGVSYSTGRGVPYDLVAAHKWLNVAAVNGSREAVNWRAELA' A
#
# COMPACT_ATOMS: atom_id res chain seq x y z
N MET A 1 11.44 8.07 -14.42
CA MET A 1 10.22 7.90 -13.61
C MET A 1 9.23 7.06 -14.40
N GLY A 2 9.05 5.80 -14.02
CA GLY A 2 8.14 4.89 -14.72
C GLY A 2 6.69 5.30 -14.47
N LYS A 3 5.83 5.16 -15.47
CA LYS A 3 4.38 5.46 -15.40
C LYS A 3 3.64 4.69 -14.29
N PHE A 4 4.28 3.65 -13.73
CA PHE A 4 3.77 2.80 -12.67
C PHE A 4 3.43 3.59 -11.40
N ASP A 5 4.34 4.42 -10.89
CA ASP A 5 4.21 4.94 -9.52
C ASP A 5 3.06 5.96 -9.37
N ARG A 6 2.78 6.77 -10.40
CA ARG A 6 1.71 7.78 -10.36
C ARG A 6 0.30 7.18 -10.46
N ASP A 7 0.13 6.19 -11.34
CA ASP A 7 -1.18 5.55 -11.52
C ASP A 7 -1.58 4.79 -10.25
N PHE A 8 -0.63 4.13 -9.56
CA PHE A 8 -0.86 3.45 -8.29
C PHE A 8 -1.16 4.40 -7.13
N ILE A 9 -0.45 5.54 -7.02
CA ILE A 9 -0.75 6.55 -6.00
C ILE A 9 -2.17 7.09 -6.20
N THR A 10 -2.52 7.46 -7.43
CA THR A 10 -3.86 7.99 -7.73
C THR A 10 -4.96 6.95 -7.45
N ALA A 11 -4.73 5.67 -7.78
CA ALA A 11 -5.66 4.59 -7.49
C ALA A 11 -5.80 4.34 -5.97
N ALA A 12 -4.69 4.36 -5.23
CA ALA A 12 -4.70 4.24 -3.78
C ALA A 12 -5.44 5.42 -3.10
N GLU A 13 -5.27 6.64 -3.62
CA GLU A 13 -6.01 7.82 -3.17
C GLU A 13 -7.52 7.72 -3.45
N ARG A 14 -7.91 7.03 -4.52
CA ARG A 14 -9.32 6.69 -4.80
C ARG A 14 -9.87 5.57 -3.93
N GLY A 15 -9.04 4.97 -3.06
CA GLY A 15 -9.42 3.87 -2.20
C GLY A 15 -9.47 2.52 -2.92
N GLU A 16 -8.85 2.38 -4.09
CA GLU A 16 -8.73 1.06 -4.70
C GLU A 16 -7.90 0.14 -3.81
N VAL A 17 -8.52 -0.99 -3.48
CA VAL A 17 -8.01 -1.99 -2.54
C VAL A 17 -6.65 -2.54 -2.96
N GLU A 18 -6.55 -2.94 -4.23
CA GLU A 18 -5.34 -3.48 -4.86
C GLU A 18 -4.21 -2.44 -4.85
N ALA A 19 -4.53 -1.19 -5.18
CA ALA A 19 -3.56 -0.11 -5.23
C ALA A 19 -3.04 0.26 -3.83
N CYS A 20 -3.94 0.37 -2.85
CA CYS A 20 -3.57 0.58 -1.44
C CYS A 20 -2.65 -0.53 -0.93
N PHE A 21 -2.97 -1.80 -1.24
CA PHE A 21 -2.14 -2.93 -0.85
C PHE A 21 -0.74 -2.86 -1.46
N ARG A 22 -0.66 -2.69 -2.79
CA ARG A 22 0.61 -2.60 -3.50
C ARG A 22 1.46 -1.42 -3.05
N LEU A 23 0.84 -0.26 -2.80
CA LEU A 23 1.54 0.91 -2.30
C LEU A 23 2.09 0.66 -0.89
N GLY A 24 1.30 0.00 -0.04
CA GLY A 24 1.73 -0.43 1.29
C GLY A 24 2.95 -1.36 1.26
N VAL A 25 2.93 -2.36 0.36
CA VAL A 25 4.07 -3.28 0.14
C VAL A 25 5.29 -2.56 -0.45
N SER A 26 5.07 -1.59 -1.34
CA SER A 26 6.16 -0.78 -1.89
C SER A 26 6.83 0.07 -0.82
N TYR A 27 6.06 0.69 0.07
CA TYR A 27 6.59 1.48 1.20
C TYR A 27 7.32 0.61 2.24
N SER A 28 6.85 -0.62 2.48
CA SER A 28 7.52 -1.55 3.41
C SER A 28 8.79 -2.18 2.85
N THR A 29 8.99 -2.16 1.53
CA THR A 29 10.17 -2.73 0.86
C THR A 29 11.09 -1.67 0.25
N GLY A 30 10.66 -0.40 0.22
CA GLY A 30 11.39 0.69 -0.43
C GLY A 30 11.47 0.54 -1.96
N ARG A 31 10.54 -0.19 -2.57
CA ARG A 31 10.58 -0.51 -4.01
C ARG A 31 9.76 0.50 -4.80
N GLY A 32 10.46 1.41 -5.48
CA GLY A 32 9.86 2.47 -6.30
C GLY A 32 9.34 3.67 -5.50
N VAL A 33 9.31 3.55 -4.16
CA VAL A 33 8.95 4.61 -3.21
C VAL A 33 9.96 4.61 -2.06
N PRO A 34 10.09 5.71 -1.30
CA PRO A 34 10.89 5.73 -0.08
C PRO A 34 10.46 4.64 0.89
N TYR A 35 11.41 4.01 1.57
CA TYR A 35 11.10 3.06 2.64
C TYR A 35 10.47 3.81 3.82
N ASP A 36 9.23 3.49 4.13
CA ASP A 36 8.47 4.12 5.22
C ASP A 36 7.41 3.15 5.76
N LEU A 37 7.68 2.58 6.92
CA LEU A 37 6.77 1.63 7.57
C LEU A 37 5.46 2.29 8.04
N VAL A 38 5.48 3.58 8.37
CA VAL A 38 4.27 4.32 8.81
C VAL A 38 3.34 4.50 7.61
N ALA A 39 3.90 4.91 6.46
CA ALA A 39 3.14 4.97 5.21
C ALA A 39 2.64 3.58 4.78
N ALA A 40 3.48 2.55 4.90
CA ALA A 40 3.10 1.17 4.60
C ALA A 40 1.87 0.73 5.40
N HIS A 41 1.91 0.90 6.72
CA HIS A 41 0.80 0.60 7.63
C HIS A 41 -0.47 1.36 7.27
N LYS A 42 -0.35 2.66 6.96
CA LYS A 42 -1.50 3.49 6.57
C LYS A 42 -2.23 2.89 5.36
N TRP A 43 -1.50 2.59 4.29
CA TRP A 43 -2.11 2.08 3.05
C TRP A 43 -2.62 0.65 3.19
N LEU A 44 -1.91 -0.22 3.91
CA LEU A 44 -2.40 -1.57 4.23
C LEU A 44 -3.66 -1.53 5.11
N ASN A 45 -3.76 -0.56 6.02
CA ASN A 45 -4.96 -0.38 6.82
C ASN A 45 -6.17 0.02 5.96
N VAL A 46 -5.99 0.94 5.01
CA VAL A 46 -7.06 1.34 4.07
C VAL A 46 -7.48 0.15 3.20
N ALA A 47 -6.53 -0.64 2.70
CA ALA A 47 -6.82 -1.85 1.94
C ALA A 47 -7.58 -2.90 2.77
N ALA A 48 -7.17 -3.10 4.03
CA ALA A 48 -7.82 -4.03 4.95
C ALA A 48 -9.27 -3.62 5.27
N VAL A 49 -9.51 -2.32 5.53
CA VAL A 49 -10.85 -1.78 5.80
C VAL A 49 -11.78 -1.92 4.59
N ASN A 50 -11.26 -1.79 3.38
CA ASN A 50 -12.04 -1.97 2.14
C ASN A 50 -12.13 -3.43 1.66
N GLY A 51 -11.73 -4.40 2.49
CA GLY A 51 -11.98 -5.83 2.25
C GLY A 51 -10.80 -6.65 1.71
N SER A 52 -9.59 -6.10 1.62
CA SER A 52 -8.40 -6.91 1.31
C SER A 52 -8.02 -7.78 2.50
N ARG A 53 -8.29 -9.08 2.39
CA ARG A 53 -7.82 -10.08 3.37
C ARG A 53 -6.29 -10.21 3.34
N GLU A 54 -5.66 -9.99 2.19
CA GLU A 54 -4.20 -9.98 2.05
C GLU A 54 -3.57 -8.81 2.82
N ALA A 55 -4.17 -7.63 2.77
CA ALA A 55 -3.67 -6.48 3.51
C ALA A 55 -3.77 -6.66 5.03
N VAL A 56 -4.75 -7.43 5.53
CA VAL A 56 -4.84 -7.77 6.96
C VAL A 56 -3.63 -8.58 7.41
N ASN A 57 -3.24 -9.60 6.63
CA ASN A 57 -2.08 -10.43 6.94
C ASN A 57 -0.80 -9.59 6.87
N TRP A 58 -0.61 -8.83 5.80
CA TRP A 58 0.56 -7.97 5.62
C TRP A 58 0.69 -6.89 6.71
N ARG A 59 -0.43 -6.27 7.12
CA ARG A 59 -0.43 -5.30 8.22
C ARG A 59 0.00 -5.95 9.54
N ALA A 60 -0.37 -7.20 9.78
CA ALA A 60 0.05 -7.94 10.97
C ALA A 60 1.55 -8.26 10.96
N GLU A 61 2.16 -8.45 9.79
CA GLU A 61 3.61 -8.67 9.66
C GLU A 61 4.46 -7.41 9.89
N LEU A 62 3.86 -6.23 9.78
CA LEU A 62 4.55 -4.96 10.01
C LEU A 62 4.38 -4.40 11.44
N ALA A 63 3.52 -5.01 12.26
CA ALA A 63 3.22 -4.58 13.63
C ALA A 63 4.22 -5.17 14.62
#